data_AF-A0A2N6UE32-F1
#
_entry.id   AF-A0A2N6UE32-F1
#
_cell.length_a   1.000
_cell.length_b   1.000
_cell.length_c   1.000
_cell.angle_alpha   90.00
_cell.angle_beta   90.00
_cell.angle_gamma   90.00
#
_symmetry.space_group_name_H-M   'P 1'
#
loop_
_entity.id
_entity.type
_entity.pdbx_description
1 polymer ?
#
loop_
_entity_poly.entity_id
_entity_poly.type
_entity_poly.pdbx_seq_one_letter_code
_entity_poly.pdbx_strand_id
1 'polypeptide(L)'
;MQFNNFSNDLKAEDLVTDWFTKNFSNKKPFLTKRDDYTHYYEKQVGEPSIEKIEKVTDASLQEKGVDLLITSKQLFGDEKEHKVDIKSAINYIKPVRDANGNRPNSLPTFAFELYFKNGYGNERDGWLYSEKYCDTEYYIVSWLWANVQPEYDPKGFLKNVEIEKLNIENIAEIEFLVIEKKRIQEHATKIGITKENFRDISKEMWKNNITKKPEYDADEYLRYSNTLMEKPVYLIIKKKKLRKVFGNTWIIQSIN
;
A
#
# COMPACT_ATOMS: atom_id res chain seq x y z
N MET A 1 -18.19 -2.63 -20.53
CA MET A 1 -16.80 -2.99 -20.90
C MET A 1 -15.85 -2.16 -20.04
N GLN A 2 -15.41 -2.67 -18.88
CA GLN A 2 -14.39 -2.04 -18.02
C GLN A 2 -13.69 -3.12 -17.15
N PHE A 3 -13.52 -4.33 -17.68
CA PHE A 3 -12.79 -5.42 -17.02
C PHE A 3 -11.25 -5.20 -17.05
N ASN A 4 -10.76 -4.22 -17.81
CA ASN A 4 -9.31 -4.03 -18.02
C ASN A 4 -8.57 -3.47 -16.79
N ASN A 5 -9.17 -2.57 -16.01
CA ASN A 5 -8.46 -1.92 -14.90
C ASN A 5 -8.17 -2.90 -13.76
N PHE A 6 -9.14 -3.77 -13.41
CA PHE A 6 -8.96 -4.77 -12.35
C PHE A 6 -7.89 -5.82 -12.72
N SER A 7 -7.81 -6.20 -14.00
CA SER A 7 -6.76 -7.11 -14.48
C SER A 7 -5.37 -6.49 -14.42
N ASN A 8 -5.25 -5.18 -14.64
CA ASN A 8 -3.95 -4.49 -14.63
C ASN A 8 -3.49 -4.23 -13.19
N ASP A 9 -4.41 -3.94 -12.27
CA ASP A 9 -4.07 -3.78 -10.84
C ASP A 9 -3.55 -5.09 -10.24
N LEU A 10 -4.22 -6.22 -10.51
CA LEU A 10 -3.76 -7.55 -10.08
C LEU A 10 -2.37 -7.90 -10.64
N LYS A 11 -2.14 -7.62 -11.93
CA LYS A 11 -0.82 -7.83 -12.56
C LYS A 11 0.26 -6.97 -11.90
N ALA A 12 -0.07 -5.75 -11.49
CA ALA A 12 0.87 -4.87 -10.82
C ALA A 12 1.20 -5.37 -9.41
N GLU A 13 0.20 -5.80 -8.63
CA GLU A 13 0.43 -6.38 -7.29
C GLU A 13 1.26 -7.67 -7.36
N ASP A 14 0.99 -8.53 -8.34
CA ASP A 14 1.83 -9.71 -8.63
C ASP A 14 3.28 -9.31 -8.93
N LEU A 15 3.46 -8.28 -9.76
CA LEU A 15 4.79 -7.77 -10.13
C LEU A 15 5.55 -7.24 -8.91
N VAL A 16 4.87 -6.53 -8.00
CA VAL A 16 5.46 -6.05 -6.75
C VAL A 16 5.85 -7.23 -5.86
N THR A 17 4.98 -8.24 -5.75
CA THR A 17 5.25 -9.46 -4.97
C THR A 17 6.46 -10.23 -5.49
N ASP A 18 6.58 -10.36 -6.81
CA ASP A 18 7.73 -10.98 -7.47
C ASP A 18 9.01 -10.18 -7.22
N TRP A 19 8.91 -8.84 -7.28
CA TRP A 19 10.01 -7.94 -6.98
C TRP A 19 10.51 -8.09 -5.53
N PHE A 20 9.59 -8.12 -4.55
CA PHE A 20 9.92 -8.34 -3.15
C PHE A 20 10.66 -9.68 -2.98
N THR A 21 10.08 -10.76 -3.52
CA THR A 21 10.68 -12.09 -3.42
C THR A 21 12.07 -12.13 -4.04
N LYS A 22 12.25 -11.59 -5.25
CA LYS A 22 13.56 -11.53 -5.95
C LYS A 22 14.62 -10.75 -5.17
N ASN A 23 14.28 -9.57 -4.64
CA ASN A 23 15.26 -8.68 -3.99
C ASN A 23 15.59 -9.09 -2.55
N PHE A 24 14.69 -9.80 -1.86
CA PHE A 24 14.97 -10.30 -0.50
C PHE A 24 15.57 -11.71 -0.47
N SER A 25 15.33 -12.54 -1.49
CA SER A 25 15.89 -13.90 -1.54
C SER A 25 17.38 -13.93 -1.89
N ASN A 26 17.91 -12.89 -2.54
CA ASN A 26 19.23 -12.91 -3.20
C ASN A 26 20.35 -12.09 -2.52
N LYS A 27 20.24 -11.78 -1.22
CA LYS A 27 21.16 -10.98 -0.36
C LYS A 27 20.85 -9.47 -0.26
N LYS A 28 21.29 -8.95 0.90
CA LYS A 28 21.28 -7.58 1.45
C LYS A 28 20.77 -6.47 0.51
N PRO A 29 19.50 -6.05 0.67
CA PRO A 29 19.01 -4.83 0.02
C PRO A 29 19.82 -3.62 0.48
N PHE A 30 20.30 -2.81 -0.47
CA PHE A 30 20.78 -1.46 -0.17
C PHE A 30 19.56 -0.62 0.22
N LEU A 31 19.47 -0.24 1.50
CA LEU A 31 18.43 0.66 1.97
C LEU A 31 19.04 2.00 2.34
N THR A 32 18.51 3.05 1.72
CA THR A 32 18.81 4.42 2.12
C THR A 32 17.59 4.98 2.84
N LYS A 33 17.79 5.41 4.10
CA LYS A 33 16.76 6.18 4.80
C LYS A 33 16.65 7.55 4.14
N ARG A 34 15.47 7.91 3.63
CA ARG A 34 15.19 9.23 3.07
C ARG A 34 14.30 10.02 4.02
N ASP A 35 14.87 11.09 4.57
CA ASP A 35 14.24 12.07 5.45
C ASP A 35 14.06 13.39 4.67
N ASP A 36 12.83 13.86 4.51
CA ASP A 36 12.57 15.24 4.08
C ASP A 36 11.57 15.84 5.12
N TYR A 37 11.64 17.07 5.65
CA TYR A 37 12.41 18.26 5.36
C TYR A 37 12.76 18.92 6.72
N THR A 38 13.95 19.52 6.89
CA THR A 38 14.33 20.48 7.97
C THR A 38 14.65 19.98 9.41
N HIS A 39 15.68 19.14 9.60
CA HIS A 39 16.45 18.89 10.86
C HIS A 39 16.20 17.55 11.60
N TYR A 40 17.30 16.76 11.67
CA TYR A 40 17.78 15.80 12.69
C TYR A 40 16.82 14.79 13.36
N TYR A 41 17.14 13.49 13.27
CA TYR A 41 17.90 12.70 14.27
C TYR A 41 18.04 11.25 13.76
N GLU A 42 19.28 10.78 13.67
CA GLU A 42 19.65 9.45 13.22
C GLU A 42 19.29 8.38 14.26
N LYS A 43 18.47 7.42 13.83
CA LYS A 43 18.67 6.03 14.25
C LYS A 43 18.77 5.25 12.95
N GLN A 44 19.98 4.84 12.57
CA GLN A 44 20.17 3.85 11.52
C GLN A 44 19.41 2.60 11.95
N VAL A 45 18.21 2.39 11.40
CA VAL A 45 17.57 1.09 11.49
C VAL A 45 18.27 0.28 10.41
N GLY A 46 19.06 -0.72 10.82
CA GLY A 46 19.77 -1.61 9.90
C GLY A 46 18.81 -2.24 8.87
N GLU A 47 19.38 -2.77 7.80
CA GLU A 47 18.60 -3.44 6.74
C GLU A 47 17.64 -4.47 7.33
N PRO A 48 16.31 -4.48 7.03
CA PRO A 48 15.41 -5.57 7.42
C PRO A 48 16.03 -6.92 7.06
N SER A 49 16.42 -7.67 8.08
CA SER A 49 16.76 -9.07 7.94
C SER A 49 15.47 -9.83 7.68
N ILE A 50 15.35 -10.37 6.48
CA ILE A 50 14.31 -11.35 6.16
C ILE A 50 15.00 -12.71 6.13
N GLU A 51 14.65 -13.55 7.10
CA GLU A 51 15.23 -14.89 7.20
C GLU A 51 14.62 -15.85 6.19
N LYS A 52 13.32 -15.69 5.89
CA LYS A 52 12.59 -16.44 4.85
C LYS A 52 11.54 -15.54 4.20
N ILE A 53 11.42 -15.62 2.88
CA ILE A 53 10.34 -15.04 2.09
C ILE A 53 9.89 -16.04 1.03
N GLU A 54 8.58 -16.25 0.93
CA GLU A 54 7.99 -17.18 -0.04
C GLU A 54 6.72 -16.57 -0.62
N LYS A 55 6.61 -16.57 -1.96
CA LYS A 55 5.37 -16.19 -2.66
C LYS A 55 4.34 -17.29 -2.52
N VAL A 56 3.13 -16.92 -2.08
CA VAL A 56 2.01 -17.84 -2.02
C VAL A 56 1.51 -18.13 -3.44
N THR A 57 1.48 -19.41 -3.80
CA THR A 57 0.90 -19.91 -5.05
C THR A 57 -0.39 -20.70 -4.85
N ASP A 58 -0.74 -20.99 -3.59
CA ASP A 58 -1.99 -21.64 -3.23
C ASP A 58 -3.18 -20.69 -3.44
N ALA A 59 -4.10 -21.08 -4.32
CA ALA A 59 -5.24 -20.26 -4.69
C ALA A 59 -6.16 -19.96 -3.48
N SER A 60 -6.29 -20.88 -2.52
CA SER A 60 -7.15 -20.67 -1.36
C SER A 60 -6.59 -19.58 -0.44
N LEU A 61 -5.27 -19.55 -0.23
CA LEU A 61 -4.61 -18.49 0.53
C LEU A 61 -4.59 -17.15 -0.22
N GLN A 62 -4.37 -17.15 -1.53
CA GLN A 62 -4.46 -15.94 -2.35
C GLN A 62 -5.87 -15.33 -2.34
N GLU A 63 -6.91 -16.16 -2.38
CA GLU A 63 -8.29 -15.70 -2.23
C GLU A 63 -8.54 -15.03 -0.88
N LYS A 64 -7.79 -15.41 0.16
CA LYS A 64 -7.81 -14.76 1.47
C LYS A 64 -6.86 -13.55 1.57
N GLY A 65 -6.27 -13.12 0.46
CA GLY A 65 -5.37 -11.97 0.37
C GLY A 65 -4.02 -12.20 1.04
N VAL A 66 -3.49 -13.42 1.01
CA VAL A 66 -2.12 -13.67 1.44
C VAL A 66 -1.23 -13.78 0.20
N ASP A 67 -0.30 -12.84 0.06
CA ASP A 67 0.64 -12.79 -1.07
C ASP A 67 1.98 -13.45 -0.71
N LEU A 68 2.42 -13.28 0.54
CA LEU A 68 3.71 -13.71 1.03
C LEU A 68 3.62 -14.44 2.37
N LEU A 69 4.51 -15.41 2.54
CA LEU A 69 4.89 -15.95 3.85
C LEU A 69 6.28 -15.42 4.20
N ILE A 70 6.41 -14.72 5.33
CA ILE A 70 7.65 -14.05 5.72
C ILE A 70 8.05 -14.45 7.13
N THR A 71 9.32 -14.83 7.32
CA THR A 71 9.97 -14.93 8.63
C THR A 71 10.98 -13.79 8.76
N SER A 72 10.77 -12.91 9.74
CA SER A 72 11.63 -11.76 10.01
C SER A 72 11.55 -11.31 11.47
N LYS A 73 12.57 -11.64 12.27
CA LYS A 73 12.67 -11.15 13.66
C LYS A 73 12.69 -9.63 13.74
N GLN A 74 13.28 -8.98 12.75
CA GLN A 74 13.36 -7.52 12.72
C GLN A 74 12.03 -6.86 12.34
N LEU A 75 11.27 -7.44 11.41
CA LEU A 75 9.99 -6.85 10.97
C LEU A 75 8.86 -7.16 11.97
N PHE A 76 8.83 -8.36 12.54
CA PHE A 76 7.70 -8.84 13.35
C PHE A 76 8.01 -8.93 14.85
N GLY A 77 9.28 -8.95 15.25
CA GLY A 77 9.68 -9.09 16.65
C GLY A 77 9.77 -10.54 17.12
N ASP A 78 9.54 -11.53 16.26
CA ASP A 78 9.65 -12.96 16.54
C ASP A 78 10.19 -13.76 15.34
N GLU A 79 10.50 -15.03 15.56
CA GLU A 79 11.08 -15.93 14.55
C GLU A 79 10.01 -16.79 13.85
N LYS A 80 8.75 -16.35 13.87
CA LYS A 80 7.64 -17.09 13.26
C LYS A 80 7.46 -16.69 11.80
N GLU A 81 6.86 -17.61 11.05
CA GLU A 81 6.34 -17.31 9.72
C GLU A 81 4.98 -16.61 9.84
N HIS A 82 4.83 -15.49 9.16
CA HIS A 82 3.63 -14.67 9.15
C HIS A 82 3.01 -14.57 7.75
N LYS A 83 1.69 -14.51 7.69
CA LYS A 83 0.91 -14.31 6.47
C LYS A 83 0.76 -12.82 6.15
N VAL A 84 1.31 -12.41 5.01
CA VAL A 84 1.45 -11.00 4.64
C VAL A 84 0.74 -10.70 3.32
N ASP A 85 0.02 -9.58 3.31
CA ASP A 85 -0.67 -9.01 2.15
C ASP A 85 0.06 -7.75 1.68
N ILE A 86 0.39 -7.67 0.39
CA ILE A 86 0.99 -6.48 -0.22
C ILE A 86 -0.13 -5.57 -0.71
N LYS A 87 -0.08 -4.33 -0.27
CA LYS A 87 -0.97 -3.26 -0.72
C LYS A 87 -0.14 -2.11 -1.25
N SER A 88 -0.21 -1.88 -2.56
CA SER A 88 0.72 -0.97 -3.24
C SER A 88 0.00 0.21 -3.86
N ALA A 89 0.59 1.41 -3.79
CA ALA A 89 0.06 2.62 -4.42
C ALA A 89 0.32 2.63 -5.95
N ILE A 90 -0.05 1.55 -6.63
CA ILE A 90 0.26 1.27 -8.05
C ILE A 90 -0.29 2.32 -9.01
N ASN A 91 -1.40 2.97 -8.69
CA ASN A 91 -1.94 4.05 -9.52
C ASN A 91 -1.18 5.39 -9.37
N TYR A 92 -0.15 5.44 -8.53
CA TYR A 92 0.64 6.62 -8.20
C TYR A 92 2.15 6.40 -8.31
N ILE A 93 2.58 5.43 -9.11
CA ILE A 93 4.00 5.19 -9.39
C ILE A 93 4.63 6.44 -10.02
N LYS A 94 5.87 6.75 -9.65
CA LYS A 94 6.63 7.87 -10.21
C LYS A 94 7.90 7.38 -10.92
N PRO A 95 8.43 8.14 -11.90
CA PRO A 95 9.78 7.89 -12.38
C PRO A 95 10.78 8.16 -11.25
N VAL A 96 11.92 7.47 -11.25
CA VAL A 96 12.99 7.66 -10.24
C VAL A 96 13.53 9.10 -10.22
N ARG A 97 13.52 9.79 -11.38
CA ARG A 97 13.95 11.18 -11.55
C ARG A 97 12.97 11.96 -12.42
N ASP A 98 12.79 13.24 -12.11
CA ASP A 98 12.12 14.21 -12.98
C ASP A 98 13.13 14.82 -13.99
N ALA A 99 12.64 15.73 -14.86
CA ALA A 99 13.46 16.42 -15.86
C ALA A 99 14.63 17.24 -15.27
N ASN A 100 14.58 17.58 -13.98
CA ASN A 100 15.64 18.32 -13.29
C ASN A 100 16.59 17.38 -12.51
N GLY A 101 16.42 16.06 -12.64
CA GLY A 101 17.21 15.09 -11.89
C GLY A 101 16.81 14.96 -10.43
N ASN A 102 15.65 15.49 -10.01
CA ASN A 102 15.15 15.33 -8.65
C ASN A 102 14.28 14.09 -8.54
N ARG A 103 14.32 13.42 -7.39
CA ARG A 103 13.37 12.33 -7.11
C ARG A 103 12.00 12.91 -6.77
N PRO A 104 10.94 12.60 -7.54
CA PRO A 104 9.61 13.14 -7.29
C PRO A 104 8.98 12.56 -6.03
N ASN A 105 8.11 13.36 -5.42
CA ASN A 105 7.30 12.93 -4.28
C ASN A 105 6.25 11.90 -4.71
N SER A 106 6.11 10.83 -3.93
CA SER A 106 5.01 9.89 -4.06
C SER A 106 3.76 10.38 -3.33
N LEU A 107 2.67 9.63 -3.46
CA LEU A 107 1.42 9.91 -2.75
C LEU A 107 1.68 10.04 -1.23
N PRO A 108 1.26 11.14 -0.57
CA PRO A 108 1.54 11.38 0.84
C PRO A 108 0.59 10.63 1.79
N THR A 109 -0.17 9.66 1.28
CA THR A 109 -1.23 8.92 1.98
C THR A 109 -1.24 7.46 1.56
N PHE A 110 -1.88 6.62 2.37
CA PHE A 110 -2.33 5.30 1.98
C PHE A 110 -3.84 5.16 2.22
N ALA A 111 -4.51 4.32 1.43
CA ALA A 111 -5.94 4.08 1.51
C ALA A 111 -6.22 2.67 2.04
N PHE A 112 -6.98 2.56 3.13
CA PHE A 112 -7.42 1.30 3.70
C PHE A 112 -8.89 1.09 3.34
N GLU A 113 -9.18 0.06 2.55
CA GLU A 113 -10.53 -0.16 2.03
C GLU A 113 -11.47 -0.72 3.10
N LEU A 114 -12.59 -0.03 3.28
CA LEU A 114 -13.64 -0.41 4.23
C LEU A 114 -14.79 -1.10 3.50
N TYR A 115 -15.23 -0.55 2.37
CA TYR A 115 -16.44 -1.01 1.68
C TYR A 115 -16.43 -0.58 0.23
N PHE A 116 -16.91 -1.42 -0.67
CA PHE A 116 -16.94 -1.14 -2.11
C PHE A 116 -18.08 -1.89 -2.80
N LYS A 117 -18.26 -1.64 -4.10
CA LYS A 117 -19.12 -2.40 -5.00
C LYS A 117 -18.25 -3.17 -5.97
N ASN A 118 -18.52 -4.46 -6.14
CA ASN A 118 -17.84 -5.22 -7.18
C ASN A 118 -18.32 -4.83 -8.60
N GLY A 119 -17.73 -5.43 -9.63
CA GLY A 119 -18.11 -5.17 -11.03
C GLY A 119 -19.58 -5.48 -11.40
N TYR A 120 -20.32 -6.19 -10.54
CA TYR A 120 -21.75 -6.45 -10.70
C TYR A 120 -22.63 -5.46 -9.91
N GLY A 121 -22.01 -4.49 -9.23
CA GLY A 121 -22.69 -3.52 -8.37
C GLY A 121 -23.05 -4.04 -6.98
N ASN A 122 -22.67 -5.28 -6.64
CA ASN A 122 -22.93 -5.87 -5.33
C ASN A 122 -21.99 -5.28 -4.28
N GLU A 123 -22.55 -4.94 -3.13
CA GLU A 123 -21.77 -4.41 -2.02
C GLU A 123 -20.87 -5.50 -1.41
N ARG A 124 -19.66 -5.09 -1.03
CA ARG A 124 -18.61 -5.95 -0.51
C ARG A 124 -17.82 -5.22 0.57
N ASP A 125 -17.43 -6.00 1.58
CA ASP A 125 -16.52 -5.54 2.62
C ASP A 125 -15.11 -5.41 2.05
N GLY A 126 -14.49 -4.27 2.33
CA GLY A 126 -13.09 -4.03 2.03
C GLY A 126 -12.16 -4.85 2.91
N TRP A 127 -10.91 -4.95 2.49
CA TRP A 127 -9.93 -5.86 3.06
C TRP A 127 -9.56 -5.57 4.54
N LEU A 128 -9.86 -4.36 5.05
CA LEU A 128 -9.56 -4.03 6.44
C LEU A 128 -10.43 -4.83 7.45
N TYR A 129 -11.73 -5.00 7.19
CA TYR A 129 -12.67 -5.62 8.14
C TYR A 129 -13.38 -6.88 7.63
N SER A 130 -13.21 -7.21 6.34
CA SER A 130 -13.85 -8.39 5.73
C SER A 130 -13.32 -9.70 6.32
N GLU A 131 -14.25 -10.64 6.57
CA GLU A 131 -13.96 -12.01 7.01
C GLU A 131 -13.20 -12.81 5.95
N LYS A 132 -13.32 -12.43 4.67
CA LYS A 132 -12.61 -13.08 3.57
C LYS A 132 -11.09 -13.03 3.78
N TYR A 133 -10.60 -11.94 4.36
CA TYR A 133 -9.16 -11.68 4.54
C TYR A 133 -8.71 -11.90 5.99
N CYS A 134 -9.34 -12.84 6.71
CA CYS A 134 -9.05 -13.10 8.12
C CYS A 134 -7.69 -13.78 8.35
N ASP A 135 -7.13 -14.43 7.33
CA ASP A 135 -5.83 -15.10 7.39
C ASP A 135 -4.65 -14.12 7.28
N THR A 136 -4.86 -12.88 6.80
CA THR A 136 -3.81 -11.85 6.70
C THR A 136 -3.48 -11.29 8.09
N GLU A 137 -2.21 -11.42 8.49
CA GLU A 137 -1.71 -10.93 9.79
C GLU A 137 -1.09 -9.54 9.66
N TYR A 138 -0.33 -9.31 8.59
CA TYR A 138 0.37 -8.05 8.32
C TYR A 138 0.10 -7.53 6.91
N TYR A 139 0.10 -6.21 6.78
CA TYR A 139 0.16 -5.51 5.51
C TYR A 139 1.57 -5.00 5.25
N ILE A 140 2.07 -5.20 4.04
CA ILE A 140 3.13 -4.38 3.46
C ILE A 140 2.46 -3.30 2.63
N VAL A 141 2.44 -2.06 3.13
CA VAL A 141 1.97 -0.91 2.35
C VAL A 141 3.14 -0.27 1.62
N SER A 142 3.03 -0.06 0.30
CA SER A 142 4.18 0.32 -0.52
C SER A 142 3.94 1.46 -1.53
N TRP A 143 5.02 2.16 -1.88
CA TRP A 143 5.09 3.20 -2.91
C TRP A 143 6.31 2.96 -3.79
N LEU A 144 6.13 3.13 -5.10
CA LEU A 144 7.10 2.67 -6.09
C LEU A 144 7.66 3.80 -6.95
N TRP A 145 8.94 3.65 -7.30
CA TRP A 145 9.60 4.43 -8.32
C TRP A 145 10.17 3.50 -9.40
N ALA A 146 9.91 3.86 -10.66
CA ALA A 146 10.34 3.09 -11.81
C ALA A 146 11.40 3.83 -12.63
N ASN A 147 12.37 3.11 -13.17
CA ASN A 147 13.38 3.63 -14.06
C ASN A 147 12.81 3.79 -15.48
N VAL A 148 11.96 4.80 -15.64
CA VAL A 148 11.31 5.17 -16.91
C VAL A 148 11.50 6.65 -17.18
N GLN A 149 11.38 7.04 -18.45
CA GLN A 149 11.45 8.45 -18.83
C GLN A 149 10.27 9.23 -18.22
N PRO A 150 10.51 10.41 -17.62
CA PRO A 150 9.43 11.22 -17.04
C PRO A 150 8.54 11.80 -18.15
N GLU A 151 7.23 11.70 -17.96
CA GLU A 151 6.23 12.29 -18.84
C GLU A 151 5.44 13.38 -18.12
N TYR A 152 5.01 14.38 -18.86
CA TYR A 152 4.28 15.53 -18.32
C TYR A 152 2.93 15.68 -19.00
N ASP A 153 1.93 16.13 -18.24
CA ASP A 153 0.63 16.51 -18.79
C ASP A 153 0.73 17.86 -19.55
N PRO A 154 -0.31 18.26 -20.30
CA PRO A 154 -0.31 19.55 -21.01
C PRO A 154 -0.17 20.78 -20.10
N LYS A 155 -0.32 20.63 -18.78
CA LYS A 155 -0.16 21.69 -17.78
C LYS A 155 1.24 21.67 -17.14
N GLY A 156 2.12 20.76 -17.55
CA GLY A 156 3.49 20.64 -17.05
C GLY A 156 3.60 19.85 -15.74
N PHE A 157 2.56 19.12 -15.31
CA PHE A 157 2.64 18.26 -14.13
C PHE A 157 3.20 16.89 -14.49
N LEU A 158 4.13 16.39 -13.65
CA LEU A 158 4.69 15.05 -13.80
C LEU A 158 3.60 13.99 -13.67
N LYS A 159 3.38 13.22 -14.75
CA LYS A 159 2.43 12.12 -14.79
C LYS A 159 2.87 10.96 -13.90
N ASN A 160 1.90 10.13 -13.53
CA ASN A 160 2.21 8.82 -12.95
C ASN A 160 2.68 7.89 -14.06
N VAL A 161 3.51 6.91 -13.69
CA VAL A 161 3.91 5.84 -14.61
C VAL A 161 2.71 4.91 -14.81
N GLU A 162 2.38 4.65 -16.06
CA GLU A 162 1.34 3.70 -16.45
C GLU A 162 1.78 2.27 -16.09
N ILE A 163 0.86 1.46 -15.55
CA ILE A 163 1.15 0.10 -15.08
C ILE A 163 1.71 -0.77 -16.23
N GLU A 164 1.23 -0.55 -17.45
CA GLU A 164 1.64 -1.27 -18.66
C GLU A 164 3.12 -1.02 -19.02
N LYS A 165 3.72 0.05 -18.49
CA LYS A 165 5.14 0.36 -18.67
C LYS A 165 6.00 -0.29 -17.58
N LEU A 166 5.41 -0.94 -16.57
CA LEU A 166 6.17 -1.60 -15.52
C LEU A 166 6.59 -3.02 -15.88
N ASN A 167 7.77 -3.39 -15.41
CA ASN A 167 8.24 -4.76 -15.29
C ASN A 167 9.18 -4.86 -14.07
N ILE A 168 9.58 -6.07 -13.71
CA ILE A 168 10.34 -6.30 -12.47
C ILE A 168 11.73 -5.67 -12.56
N GLU A 169 12.28 -5.52 -13.76
CA GLU A 169 13.60 -4.96 -14.04
C GLU A 169 13.61 -3.43 -13.93
N ASN A 170 12.49 -2.76 -14.21
CA ASN A 170 12.42 -1.30 -14.17
C ASN A 170 11.83 -0.76 -12.86
N ILE A 171 11.29 -1.59 -11.98
CA ILE A 171 11.02 -1.18 -10.60
C ILE A 171 12.37 -0.99 -9.90
N ALA A 172 12.69 0.26 -9.62
CA ALA A 172 14.01 0.64 -9.12
C ALA A 172 14.02 0.92 -7.62
N GLU A 173 12.93 1.47 -7.07
CA GLU A 173 12.82 1.72 -5.63
C GLU A 173 11.43 1.40 -5.11
N ILE A 174 11.36 0.77 -3.94
CA ILE A 174 10.12 0.60 -3.19
C ILE A 174 10.32 1.16 -1.78
N GLU A 175 9.53 2.18 -1.44
CA GLU A 175 9.30 2.60 -0.05
C GLU A 175 8.17 1.75 0.53
N PHE A 176 8.37 1.13 1.70
CA PHE A 176 7.34 0.33 2.32
C PHE A 176 7.30 0.42 3.85
N LEU A 177 6.14 0.09 4.41
CA LEU A 177 5.89 -0.03 5.84
C LEU A 177 5.17 -1.36 6.09
N VAL A 178 5.61 -2.07 7.12
CA VAL A 178 4.98 -3.30 7.61
C VAL A 178 4.06 -2.93 8.76
N ILE A 179 2.80 -3.34 8.70
CA ILE A 179 1.81 -3.01 9.71
C ILE A 179 0.99 -4.25 10.06
N GLU A 180 0.94 -4.59 11.34
CA GLU A 180 0.01 -5.61 11.83
C GLU A 180 -1.44 -5.15 11.56
N LYS A 181 -2.24 -6.00 10.92
CA LYS A 181 -3.63 -5.72 10.56
C LYS A 181 -4.44 -5.25 11.77
N LYS A 182 -4.29 -5.94 12.90
CA LYS A 182 -4.97 -5.61 14.16
C LYS A 182 -4.65 -4.20 14.64
N ARG A 183 -3.41 -3.74 14.48
CA ARG A 183 -3.03 -2.36 14.89
C ARG A 183 -3.74 -1.30 14.05
N ILE A 184 -3.98 -1.54 12.75
CA ILE A 184 -4.81 -0.64 11.94
C ILE A 184 -6.27 -0.66 12.42
N GLN A 185 -6.82 -1.84 12.72
CA GLN A 185 -8.20 -1.98 13.20
C GLN A 185 -8.40 -1.32 14.57
N GLU A 186 -7.47 -1.50 15.50
CA GLU A 186 -7.46 -0.82 16.80
C GLU A 186 -7.36 0.70 16.64
N HIS A 187 -6.53 1.16 15.70
CA HIS A 187 -6.40 2.58 15.39
C HIS A 187 -7.69 3.15 14.78
N ALA A 188 -8.30 2.45 13.83
CA ALA A 188 -9.60 2.80 13.28
C ALA A 188 -10.70 2.84 14.36
N THR A 189 -10.66 1.89 15.31
CA THR A 189 -11.60 1.85 16.45
C THR A 189 -11.47 3.07 17.35
N LYS A 190 -10.24 3.55 17.62
CA LYS A 190 -9.99 4.78 18.41
C LYS A 190 -10.60 6.03 17.78
N ILE A 191 -10.76 6.04 16.46
CA ILE A 191 -11.42 7.11 15.72
C ILE A 191 -12.88 6.77 15.39
N GLY A 192 -13.48 5.76 16.05
CA GLY A 192 -14.91 5.47 15.93
C GLY A 192 -15.31 4.62 14.72
N ILE A 193 -14.36 4.03 13.98
CA ILE A 193 -14.62 3.11 12.87
C ILE A 193 -14.34 1.69 13.35
N THR A 194 -15.37 0.88 13.49
CA THR A 194 -15.32 -0.48 14.06
C THR A 194 -15.77 -1.52 13.04
N LYS A 195 -15.54 -2.80 13.35
CA LYS A 195 -16.02 -3.93 12.54
C LYS A 195 -17.57 -3.96 12.49
N GLU A 196 -18.22 -3.41 13.50
CA GLU A 196 -19.67 -3.39 13.64
C GLU A 196 -20.30 -2.25 12.84
N ASN A 197 -19.64 -1.10 12.71
CA ASN A 197 -20.25 0.12 12.14
C ASN A 197 -19.71 0.56 10.78
N PHE A 198 -18.59 0.01 10.27
CA PHE A 198 -17.96 0.51 9.04
C PHE A 198 -18.90 0.47 7.82
N ARG A 199 -19.79 -0.54 7.76
CA ARG A 199 -20.77 -0.68 6.68
C ARG A 199 -21.80 0.44 6.71
N ASP A 200 -22.31 0.77 7.89
CA ASP A 200 -23.32 1.83 8.06
C ASP A 200 -22.72 3.20 7.75
N ILE A 201 -21.50 3.46 8.24
CA ILE A 201 -20.74 4.67 7.90
C ILE A 201 -20.56 4.78 6.38
N SER A 202 -20.16 3.68 5.72
CA SER A 202 -19.93 3.67 4.27
C SER A 202 -21.21 3.90 3.48
N LYS A 203 -22.32 3.27 3.89
CA LYS A 203 -23.64 3.44 3.27
C LYS A 203 -24.19 4.85 3.47
N GLU A 204 -23.96 5.46 4.62
CA GLU A 204 -24.31 6.85 4.87
C GLU A 204 -23.56 7.78 3.91
N MET A 205 -22.25 7.57 3.74
CA MET A 205 -21.44 8.34 2.79
C MET A 205 -21.94 8.18 1.35
N TRP A 206 -22.31 6.96 0.93
CA TRP A 206 -22.91 6.71 -0.38
C TRP A 206 -24.25 7.41 -0.56
N LYS A 207 -25.18 7.21 0.38
CA LYS A 207 -26.55 7.74 0.32
C LYS A 207 -26.57 9.26 0.23
N ASN A 208 -25.69 9.91 0.99
CA ASN A 208 -25.61 11.37 1.08
C ASN A 208 -24.54 11.97 0.15
N ASN A 209 -23.86 11.15 -0.66
CA ASN A 209 -22.75 11.56 -1.54
C ASN A 209 -21.66 12.36 -0.79
N ILE A 210 -21.38 11.96 0.47
CA ILE A 210 -20.36 12.60 1.31
C ILE A 210 -19.00 12.08 0.85
N THR A 211 -18.31 12.85 0.02
CA THR A 211 -17.02 12.43 -0.57
C THR A 211 -15.87 12.43 0.45
N LYS A 212 -15.97 13.17 1.55
CA LYS A 212 -14.95 13.24 2.59
C LYS A 212 -15.58 13.54 3.96
N LYS A 213 -15.22 12.76 4.99
CA LYS A 213 -15.49 13.09 6.41
C LYS A 213 -14.16 13.38 7.11
N PRO A 214 -13.86 14.65 7.45
CA PRO A 214 -12.61 15.04 8.12
C PRO A 214 -12.63 14.89 9.64
N GLU A 215 -13.68 14.30 10.21
CA GLU A 215 -14.02 14.32 11.65
C GLU A 215 -13.02 13.59 12.58
N TYR A 216 -11.92 13.06 12.05
CA TYR A 216 -10.99 12.20 12.78
C TYR A 216 -9.63 12.87 13.08
N ASP A 217 -9.01 13.55 12.11
CA ASP A 217 -7.82 14.44 12.23
C ASP A 217 -7.55 15.15 10.87
N ALA A 218 -6.68 16.16 10.81
CA ALA A 218 -6.11 16.66 9.55
C ALA A 218 -5.31 15.58 8.80
N ASP A 219 -4.81 14.56 9.50
CA ASP A 219 -3.91 13.53 8.97
C ASP A 219 -4.56 12.17 8.72
N GLU A 220 -5.83 11.99 9.06
CA GLU A 220 -6.63 10.80 8.74
C GLU A 220 -8.10 11.14 8.54
N TYR A 221 -8.71 10.56 7.51
CA TYR A 221 -10.09 10.88 7.15
C TYR A 221 -10.75 9.77 6.34
N LEU A 222 -12.08 9.75 6.31
CA LEU A 222 -12.80 8.88 5.38
C LEU A 222 -12.93 9.54 4.02
N ARG A 223 -12.73 8.76 2.95
CA ARG A 223 -12.90 9.17 1.56
C ARG A 223 -13.87 8.23 0.87
N TYR A 224 -14.91 8.79 0.27
CA TYR A 224 -15.74 8.09 -0.70
C TYR A 224 -15.34 8.55 -2.11
N SER A 225 -14.95 7.59 -2.95
CA SER A 225 -14.66 7.86 -4.38
C SER A 225 -15.89 7.58 -5.22
N ASN A 226 -16.65 8.63 -5.57
CA ASN A 226 -17.88 8.51 -6.36
C ASN A 226 -17.64 8.43 -7.88
N THR A 227 -16.39 8.62 -8.32
CA THR A 227 -15.98 8.58 -9.74
C THR A 227 -15.55 7.18 -10.20
N LEU A 228 -15.12 6.32 -9.27
CA LEU A 228 -14.76 4.94 -9.58
C LEU A 228 -16.01 4.07 -9.68
N MET A 229 -15.97 3.06 -10.57
CA MET A 229 -17.08 2.09 -10.71
C MET A 229 -17.39 1.42 -9.37
N GLU A 230 -16.35 1.04 -8.65
CA GLU A 230 -16.46 0.32 -7.38
C GLU A 230 -16.99 1.20 -6.24
N LYS A 231 -17.09 2.52 -6.43
CA LYS A 231 -17.59 3.46 -5.44
C LYS A 231 -16.98 3.25 -4.02
N PRO A 232 -15.67 3.03 -3.88
CA PRO A 232 -15.08 2.57 -2.64
C PRO A 232 -15.10 3.65 -1.55
N VAL A 233 -15.19 3.19 -0.30
CA VAL A 233 -15.00 3.98 0.91
C VAL A 233 -13.71 3.52 1.58
N TYR A 234 -12.82 4.49 1.80
CA TYR A 234 -11.50 4.26 2.38
C TYR A 234 -11.33 5.02 3.69
N LEU A 235 -10.61 4.42 4.64
CA LEU A 235 -9.86 5.16 5.65
C LEU A 235 -8.54 5.61 5.03
N ILE A 236 -8.37 6.91 4.84
CA ILE A 236 -7.12 7.50 4.34
C ILE A 236 -6.27 7.91 5.53
N ILE A 237 -5.01 7.48 5.55
CA ILE A 237 -4.03 7.88 6.58
C ILE A 237 -2.82 8.49 5.88
N LYS A 238 -2.39 9.68 6.31
CA LYS A 238 -1.15 10.29 5.79
C LYS A 238 0.08 9.48 6.20
N LYS A 239 1.06 9.41 5.30
CA LYS A 239 2.36 8.76 5.54
C LYS A 239 3.02 9.19 6.85
N LYS A 240 3.00 10.50 7.16
CA LYS A 240 3.58 11.01 8.41
C LYS A 240 2.90 10.43 9.66
N LYS A 241 1.59 10.23 9.62
CA LYS A 241 0.83 9.61 10.71
C LYS A 241 1.09 8.10 10.75
N LEU A 242 1.13 7.43 9.59
CA LEU A 242 1.50 6.02 9.50
C LEU A 242 2.85 5.74 10.15
N ARG A 243 3.87 6.54 9.83
CA ARG A 243 5.21 6.45 10.43
C ARG A 243 5.18 6.67 11.94
N LYS A 244 4.45 7.70 12.40
CA LYS A 244 4.34 8.03 13.81
C LYS A 244 3.65 6.93 14.63
N VAL A 245 2.61 6.30 14.08
CA VAL A 245 1.77 5.35 14.81
C VAL A 245 2.27 3.91 14.68
N PHE A 246 2.68 3.49 13.47
CA PHE A 246 2.94 2.08 13.17
C PHE A 246 4.42 1.71 13.13
N GLY A 247 5.31 2.69 12.93
CA GLY A 247 6.75 2.50 13.06
C GLY A 247 7.54 2.88 11.81
N ASN A 248 8.69 2.22 11.65
CA ASN A 248 9.70 2.62 10.67
C ASN A 248 9.26 2.32 9.23
N THR A 249 9.62 3.23 8.33
CA THR A 249 9.52 3.00 6.88
C THR A 249 10.88 2.61 6.34
N TRP A 250 10.89 1.66 5.42
CA TRP A 250 12.08 1.17 4.74
C TRP A 250 12.02 1.55 3.25
N ILE A 251 13.17 1.77 2.61
CA ILE A 251 13.27 2.02 1.17
C ILE A 251 14.29 1.07 0.60
N ILE A 252 13.86 0.16 -0.27
CA ILE A 252 14.75 -0.79 -0.95
C ILE A 252 15.00 -0.26 -2.35
N GLN A 253 16.26 -0.29 -2.78
CA GLN A 253 16.63 -0.05 -4.17
C GLN A 253 16.93 -1.39 -4.85
N SER A 254 16.57 -1.52 -6.13
CA SER A 254 16.90 -2.72 -6.90
C SER A 254 18.41 -2.89 -6.97
N ILE A 255 18.85 -4.14 -6.83
CA ILE A 255 20.24 -4.51 -7.08
C ILE A 255 20.34 -4.75 -8.59
N ASN A 256 20.91 -3.78 -9.32
CA ASN A 256 21.20 -3.92 -10.74
C ASN A 256 22.56 -4.59 -10.96
#